data_AF-A0A9P4V584-F1
#
_entry.id   AF-A0A9P4V584-F1
#
_cell.length_a   1.000
_cell.length_b   1.000
_cell.length_c   1.000
_cell.angle_alpha   90.00
_cell.angle_beta   90.00
_cell.angle_gamma   90.00
#
_symmetry.space_group_name_H-M   'P 1'
#
loop_
_entity.id
_entity.type
_entity.pdbx_description
1 polymer ?
#
loop_
_entity_poly.entity_id
_entity_poly.type
_entity_poly.pdbx_seq_one_letter_code
_entity_poly.pdbx_strand_id
1 'polypeptide(L)'
;GPKTTLPPSGYTYSDTGIFLDDDGTWYLLTSADHNNVQINTINPDGSVGARVNVLAKGAYEAPGILKAGGTYFLIVSGKTGYRANPNQVFWTTELKGGTWNGPVGVAPEGEKTYGSQNTFELKVVGSKGTVWVFMGDAWDAKGGVGSNYVWVPMRVDGGARKVELEYKAQWRVDVGTGEVVVPGKKRRYEAGEAEGRGRVRKVRRRGVEGRGCKC
;
A
#
# COMPACT_ATOMS: atom_id res chain seq x y z
N GLY A 1 -28.35 -12.68 17.33
CA GLY A 1 -27.86 -11.42 17.94
C GLY A 1 -28.56 -10.23 17.31
N PRO A 2 -28.50 -9.03 17.93
CA PRO A 2 -28.89 -7.78 17.28
C PRO A 2 -28.11 -7.60 15.96
N LYS A 3 -28.73 -6.94 14.98
CA LYS A 3 -28.09 -6.70 13.67
C LYS A 3 -26.86 -5.81 13.85
N THR A 4 -25.72 -6.27 13.34
CA THR A 4 -24.52 -5.45 13.20
C THR A 4 -24.67 -4.58 11.95
N THR A 5 -24.45 -3.27 12.09
CA THR A 5 -24.52 -2.32 10.97
C THR A 5 -23.14 -1.83 10.56
N LEU A 6 -22.90 -1.74 9.25
CA LEU A 6 -21.77 -1.01 8.68
C LEU A 6 -22.22 0.39 8.23
N PRO A 7 -21.52 1.46 8.64
CA PRO A 7 -20.48 1.49 9.65
C PRO A 7 -21.07 1.41 11.06
N PRO A 8 -20.27 1.03 12.07
CA PRO A 8 -20.70 0.92 13.47
C PRO A 8 -21.21 2.23 14.09
N SER A 9 -21.02 3.38 13.43
CA SER A 9 -21.46 4.71 13.87
C SER A 9 -22.70 5.27 13.13
N GLY A 10 -23.31 4.52 12.20
CA GLY A 10 -24.50 4.97 11.46
C GLY A 10 -24.25 6.08 10.42
N TYR A 11 -22.99 6.43 10.15
CA TYR A 11 -22.58 7.35 9.07
C TYR A 11 -22.42 6.61 7.73
N THR A 12 -22.02 7.29 6.66
CA THR A 12 -21.63 6.61 5.42
C THR A 12 -20.26 5.93 5.58
N TYR A 13 -20.06 4.82 4.88
CA TYR A 13 -18.78 4.13 4.76
C TYR A 13 -18.46 3.85 3.29
N SER A 14 -17.17 3.68 3.00
CA SER A 14 -16.65 3.26 1.70
C SER A 14 -15.63 2.13 1.91
N ASP A 15 -14.47 2.20 1.27
CA ASP A 15 -13.35 1.29 1.32
C ASP A 15 -13.11 0.67 2.70
N THR A 16 -12.82 -0.62 2.69
CA THR A 16 -12.59 -1.43 3.88
C THR A 16 -11.35 -2.28 3.73
N GLY A 17 -10.79 -2.68 4.87
CA GLY A 17 -9.70 -3.64 4.98
C GLY A 17 -9.85 -4.45 6.26
N ILE A 18 -9.08 -5.54 6.40
CA ILE A 18 -9.10 -6.39 7.59
C ILE A 18 -7.67 -6.63 8.04
N PHE A 19 -7.45 -6.66 9.36
CA PHE A 19 -6.16 -6.95 9.97
C PHE A 19 -6.32 -7.96 11.11
N LEU A 20 -5.41 -8.94 11.17
CA LEU A 20 -5.27 -9.88 12.29
C LEU A 20 -3.97 -9.55 13.03
N ASP A 21 -4.09 -9.24 14.32
CA ASP A 21 -2.93 -8.96 15.16
C ASP A 21 -2.38 -10.26 15.79
N ASP A 22 -1.15 -10.17 16.32
CA ASP A 22 -0.43 -11.31 16.92
C ASP A 22 -1.15 -11.86 18.16
N ASP A 23 -2.00 -11.06 18.81
CA ASP A 23 -2.81 -11.47 19.97
C ASP A 23 -4.09 -12.24 19.58
N GLY A 24 -4.33 -12.45 18.27
CA GLY A 24 -5.51 -13.12 17.74
C GLY A 24 -6.73 -12.22 17.56
N THR A 25 -6.63 -10.93 17.91
CA THR A 25 -7.71 -9.96 17.67
C THR A 25 -7.80 -9.62 16.19
N TRP A 26 -9.00 -9.75 15.64
CA TRP A 26 -9.33 -9.27 14.30
C TRP A 26 -9.83 -7.83 14.35
N TYR A 27 -9.50 -7.06 13.31
CA TYR A 27 -9.91 -5.67 13.16
C TYR A 27 -10.48 -5.43 11.77
N LEU A 28 -11.55 -4.66 11.72
CA LEU A 28 -12.10 -4.07 10.51
C LEU A 28 -11.60 -2.64 10.38
N LEU A 29 -11.07 -2.31 9.21
CA LEU A 29 -10.68 -0.97 8.81
C LEU A 29 -11.78 -0.41 7.92
N THR A 30 -12.26 0.80 8.19
CA THR A 30 -13.29 1.44 7.37
C THR A 30 -12.96 2.89 7.12
N SER A 31 -13.01 3.32 5.86
CA SER A 31 -13.14 4.73 5.53
C SER A 31 -14.59 5.14 5.78
N ALA A 32 -14.83 5.94 6.84
CA ALA A 32 -16.16 6.30 7.32
C ALA A 32 -16.17 7.71 7.95
N ASP A 33 -17.35 8.20 8.34
CA ASP A 33 -17.51 9.42 9.15
C ASP A 33 -16.69 10.62 8.61
N HIS A 34 -17.14 11.17 7.47
CA HIS A 34 -16.50 12.32 6.83
C HIS A 34 -15.03 12.07 6.40
N ASN A 35 -14.73 10.83 5.99
CA ASN A 35 -13.45 10.40 5.43
C ASN A 35 -12.33 10.11 6.43
N ASN A 36 -12.67 9.85 7.70
CA ASN A 36 -11.75 9.28 8.68
C ASN A 36 -11.58 7.77 8.44
N VAL A 37 -10.42 7.21 8.81
CA VAL A 37 -10.25 5.75 8.84
C VAL A 37 -10.48 5.26 10.26
N GLN A 38 -11.54 4.49 10.47
CA GLN A 38 -11.86 3.87 11.75
C GLN A 38 -11.30 2.45 11.82
N ILE A 39 -10.80 2.09 13.00
CA ILE A 39 -10.30 0.76 13.33
C ILE A 39 -11.22 0.19 14.42
N ASN A 40 -11.97 -0.85 14.08
CA ASN A 40 -12.91 -1.52 14.96
C ASN A 40 -12.46 -2.96 15.19
N THR A 41 -12.69 -3.51 16.38
CA THR A 41 -12.52 -4.96 16.56
C THR A 41 -13.57 -5.73 15.77
N ILE A 42 -13.28 -6.99 15.46
CA ILE A 42 -14.27 -7.98 15.02
C ILE A 42 -14.47 -8.95 16.20
N ASN A 43 -15.72 -9.09 16.65
CA ASN A 43 -16.08 -9.97 17.75
C ASN A 43 -15.98 -11.44 17.32
N PRO A 44 -15.90 -12.39 18.28
CA PRO A 44 -15.81 -13.82 17.95
C PRO A 44 -16.98 -14.37 17.10
N ASP A 45 -18.14 -13.73 17.14
CA ASP A 45 -19.31 -14.09 16.33
C ASP A 45 -19.31 -13.46 14.91
N GLY A 46 -18.24 -12.74 14.55
CA GLY A 46 -18.09 -12.06 13.27
C GLY A 46 -18.73 -10.68 13.20
N SER A 47 -19.40 -10.22 14.27
CA SER A 47 -19.95 -8.87 14.32
C SER A 47 -18.85 -7.80 14.49
N VAL A 48 -19.12 -6.59 14.01
CA VAL A 48 -18.30 -5.41 14.24
C VAL A 48 -18.39 -5.01 15.71
N GLY A 49 -17.24 -4.93 16.35
CA GLY A 49 -17.08 -4.53 17.75
C GLY A 49 -16.73 -3.06 17.93
N ALA A 50 -16.13 -2.76 19.08
CA ALA A 50 -15.81 -1.39 19.50
C ALA A 50 -14.82 -0.71 18.55
N ARG A 51 -14.99 0.60 18.35
CA ARG A 51 -13.96 1.43 17.71
C ARG A 51 -12.81 1.62 18.69
N VAL A 52 -11.64 1.11 18.34
CA VAL A 52 -10.45 1.14 19.20
C VAL A 52 -9.43 2.19 18.77
N ASN A 53 -9.51 2.67 17.51
CA ASN A 53 -8.67 3.75 17.02
C ASN A 53 -9.31 4.46 15.81
N VAL A 54 -8.84 5.66 15.49
CA VAL A 54 -9.26 6.45 14.34
C VAL A 54 -8.09 7.28 13.81
N LEU A 55 -7.92 7.30 12.49
CA LEU A 55 -7.09 8.26 11.79
C LEU A 55 -7.98 9.40 11.27
N ALA A 56 -7.93 10.55 11.94
CA ALA A 56 -8.69 11.76 11.60
C ALA A 56 -7.76 12.91 11.16
N LYS A 57 -6.82 12.61 10.24
CA LYS A 57 -5.79 13.57 9.76
C LYS A 57 -5.95 13.99 8.29
N GLY A 58 -7.00 13.53 7.63
CA GLY A 58 -7.24 13.80 6.22
C GLY A 58 -8.31 12.86 5.66
N ALA A 59 -8.68 13.08 4.40
CA ALA A 59 -9.63 12.24 3.69
C ALA A 59 -8.90 11.05 3.04
N TYR A 60 -8.97 9.91 3.71
CA TYR A 60 -8.24 8.70 3.32
C TYR A 60 -9.18 7.54 2.99
N GLU A 61 -8.73 6.66 2.09
CA GLU A 61 -9.39 5.43 1.66
C GLU A 61 -8.37 4.30 1.43
N ALA A 62 -8.81 3.15 0.92
CA ALA A 62 -7.98 1.96 0.70
C ALA A 62 -7.08 1.56 1.91
N PRO A 63 -7.64 1.38 3.12
CA PRO A 63 -6.85 1.16 4.31
C PRO A 63 -6.29 -0.28 4.39
N GLY A 64 -4.99 -0.39 4.69
CA GLY A 64 -4.31 -1.64 5.04
C GLY A 64 -3.44 -1.47 6.28
N ILE A 65 -3.38 -2.48 7.15
CA ILE A 65 -2.46 -2.47 8.31
C ILE A 65 -1.51 -3.65 8.21
N LEU A 66 -0.22 -3.36 8.39
CA LEU A 66 0.81 -4.35 8.69
C LEU A 66 1.48 -4.05 10.03
N LYS A 67 2.07 -5.09 10.63
CA LYS A 67 2.82 -4.96 11.89
C LYS A 67 4.22 -5.56 11.75
N ALA A 68 5.23 -4.78 12.12
CA ALA A 68 6.63 -5.20 12.09
C ALA A 68 7.41 -4.58 13.26
N GLY A 69 8.17 -5.40 13.98
CA GLY A 69 9.02 -4.93 15.09
C GLY A 69 8.25 -4.19 16.19
N GLY A 70 7.01 -4.59 16.48
CA GLY A 70 6.14 -3.92 17.47
C GLY A 70 5.49 -2.62 16.99
N THR A 71 5.75 -2.20 15.76
CA THR A 71 5.14 -1.01 15.15
C THR A 71 4.03 -1.43 14.17
N TYR A 72 2.86 -0.82 14.31
CA TYR A 72 1.76 -0.90 13.36
C TYR A 72 1.92 0.20 12.32
N PHE A 73 1.71 -0.15 11.06
CA PHE A 73 1.74 0.75 9.93
C PHE A 73 0.40 0.71 9.22
N LEU A 74 -0.29 1.84 9.14
CA LEU A 74 -1.53 2.03 8.41
C LEU A 74 -1.23 2.70 7.06
N ILE A 75 -1.38 1.95 5.97
CA ILE A 75 -1.24 2.45 4.61
C ILE A 75 -2.62 2.84 4.09
N VAL A 76 -2.68 4.01 3.46
CA VAL A 76 -3.91 4.62 2.93
C VAL A 76 -3.63 5.37 1.63
N SER A 77 -4.64 5.50 0.78
CA SER A 77 -4.62 6.44 -0.35
C SER A 77 -5.46 7.67 -0.05
N GLY A 78 -5.22 8.78 -0.76
CA GLY A 78 -6.17 9.88 -0.81
C GLY A 78 -7.42 9.52 -1.62
N LYS A 79 -8.50 10.29 -1.46
CA LYS A 79 -9.76 10.10 -2.20
C LYS A 79 -9.76 10.81 -3.54
N THR A 80 -9.38 10.11 -4.61
CA THR A 80 -9.34 10.66 -5.97
C THR A 80 -10.09 9.82 -7.00
N GLY A 81 -11.00 8.95 -6.53
CA GLY A 81 -11.65 7.93 -7.34
C GLY A 81 -10.59 7.00 -7.93
N TYR A 82 -10.80 6.55 -9.17
CA TYR A 82 -9.88 5.63 -9.84
C TYR A 82 -8.52 6.23 -10.24
N ARG A 83 -8.32 7.54 -10.05
CA ARG A 83 -7.01 8.14 -10.33
C ARG A 83 -6.04 7.81 -9.20
N ALA A 84 -4.91 7.21 -9.54
CA ALA A 84 -3.82 6.99 -8.59
C ALA A 84 -3.31 8.30 -7.96
N ASN A 85 -2.88 8.20 -6.70
CA ASN A 85 -2.30 9.27 -5.89
C ASN A 85 -1.15 8.73 -5.02
N PRO A 86 -0.30 9.60 -4.45
CA PRO A 86 0.74 9.19 -3.52
C PRO A 86 0.12 8.59 -2.26
N ASN A 87 0.23 7.28 -2.10
CA ASN A 87 -0.23 6.58 -0.91
C ASN A 87 0.68 6.93 0.27
N GLN A 88 0.10 6.96 1.45
CA GLN A 88 0.75 7.42 2.66
C GLN A 88 0.70 6.34 3.72
N VAL A 89 1.73 6.32 4.56
CA VAL A 89 1.80 5.47 5.74
C VAL A 89 1.76 6.32 7.00
N PHE A 90 0.96 5.87 7.95
CA PHE A 90 0.96 6.31 9.35
C PHE A 90 1.47 5.18 10.23
N TRP A 91 2.03 5.51 11.40
CA TRP A 91 2.51 4.46 12.32
C TRP A 91 2.19 4.75 13.80
N THR A 92 2.05 3.69 14.58
CA THR A 92 1.89 3.71 16.04
C THR A 92 2.52 2.46 16.64
N THR A 93 2.97 2.52 17.90
CA THR A 93 3.40 1.32 18.67
C THR A 93 2.26 0.73 19.50
N GLU A 94 1.11 1.38 19.53
CA GLU A 94 -0.09 0.93 20.24
C GLU A 94 -1.31 1.13 19.35
N LEU A 95 -1.92 0.02 18.91
CA LEU A 95 -3.07 0.09 18.00
C LEU A 95 -4.34 0.53 18.72
N LYS A 96 -4.58 0.09 19.97
CA LYS A 96 -5.78 0.45 20.73
C LYS A 96 -5.54 1.76 21.47
N GLY A 97 -6.20 2.84 21.07
CA GLY A 97 -6.09 4.16 21.72
C GLY A 97 -4.80 4.94 21.45
N GLY A 98 -3.79 4.35 20.81
CA GLY A 98 -2.55 5.04 20.49
C GLY A 98 -2.65 6.06 19.36
N THR A 99 -1.70 6.98 19.33
CA THR A 99 -1.67 8.10 18.37
C THR A 99 -0.94 7.73 17.08
N TRP A 100 -1.57 7.99 15.93
CA TRP A 100 -0.93 7.86 14.62
C TRP A 100 0.09 8.97 14.35
N ASN A 101 1.31 8.59 13.98
CA ASN A 101 2.39 9.48 13.53
C ASN A 101 2.49 9.46 12.00
N GLY A 102 3.08 10.51 11.39
CA GLY A 102 3.10 10.70 9.93
C GLY A 102 2.13 11.79 9.44
N PRO A 103 1.80 11.84 8.13
CA PRO A 103 2.11 10.82 7.11
C PRO A 103 3.53 10.90 6.54
N VAL A 104 4.00 9.77 6.01
CA VAL A 104 5.15 9.67 5.10
C VAL A 104 4.69 8.97 3.82
N GLY A 105 5.20 9.36 2.65
CA GLY A 105 4.88 8.68 1.39
C GLY A 105 5.55 7.30 1.30
N VAL A 106 4.84 6.30 0.76
CA VAL A 106 5.40 4.94 0.59
C VAL A 106 6.27 4.81 -0.68
N ALA A 107 6.15 5.76 -1.61
CA ALA A 107 6.90 5.81 -2.87
C ALA A 107 7.20 7.28 -3.21
N PRO A 108 8.11 7.56 -4.17
CA PRO A 108 8.32 8.93 -4.64
C PRO A 108 7.00 9.57 -5.12
N GLU A 109 6.71 10.77 -4.62
CA GLU A 109 5.41 11.43 -4.82
C GLU A 109 5.00 11.54 -6.30
N GLY A 110 5.97 11.85 -7.17
CA GLY A 110 5.74 11.98 -8.61
C GLY A 110 5.28 10.70 -9.31
N GLU A 111 5.60 9.54 -8.75
CA GLU A 111 5.19 8.23 -9.27
C GLU A 111 3.75 7.87 -8.90
N LYS A 112 3.15 8.57 -7.92
CA LYS A 112 1.79 8.32 -7.44
C LYS A 112 1.58 6.83 -7.12
N THR A 113 2.49 6.27 -6.32
CA THR A 113 2.49 4.85 -5.97
C THR A 113 2.61 3.97 -7.23
N TYR A 114 3.46 4.38 -8.17
CA TYR A 114 3.65 3.70 -9.46
C TYR A 114 2.35 3.51 -10.26
N GLY A 115 1.42 4.47 -10.14
CA GLY A 115 0.13 4.44 -10.81
C GLY A 115 -0.91 3.51 -10.20
N SER A 116 -0.76 3.12 -8.93
CA SER A 116 -1.73 2.27 -8.22
C SER A 116 -2.32 2.88 -6.96
N GLN A 117 -3.35 2.23 -6.45
CA GLN A 117 -3.98 2.45 -5.14
C GLN A 117 -3.75 1.21 -4.27
N ASN A 118 -3.61 1.40 -2.95
CA ASN A 118 -3.43 0.30 -2.02
C ASN A 118 -4.61 -0.69 -2.05
N THR A 119 -4.32 -1.95 -1.73
CA THR A 119 -5.34 -2.99 -1.57
C THR A 119 -5.00 -3.91 -0.41
N PHE A 120 -3.76 -4.41 -0.34
CA PHE A 120 -3.33 -5.33 0.71
C PHE A 120 -1.80 -5.37 0.88
N GLU A 121 -1.34 -5.70 2.08
CA GLU A 121 0.09 -5.95 2.35
C GLU A 121 0.32 -7.39 2.80
N LEU A 122 0.89 -8.19 1.90
CA LEU A 122 1.14 -9.61 2.14
C LEU A 122 2.48 -9.83 2.84
N LYS A 123 2.46 -10.60 3.94
CA LYS A 123 3.66 -11.09 4.64
C LYS A 123 4.01 -12.49 4.15
N VAL A 124 5.21 -12.68 3.59
CA VAL A 124 5.76 -13.99 3.23
C VAL A 124 6.94 -14.29 4.14
N VAL A 125 6.77 -15.25 5.05
CA VAL A 125 7.82 -15.71 5.97
C VAL A 125 8.47 -16.97 5.41
N GLY A 126 9.78 -16.96 5.24
CA GLY A 126 10.56 -18.13 4.86
C GLY A 126 11.72 -18.38 5.80
N SER A 127 12.55 -19.38 5.47
CA SER A 127 13.59 -19.90 6.36
C SER A 127 14.76 -18.93 6.62
N LYS A 128 14.95 -17.91 5.77
CA LYS A 128 16.04 -16.93 5.89
C LYS A 128 15.56 -15.52 6.19
N GLY A 129 14.29 -15.22 5.96
CA GLY A 129 13.78 -13.86 6.05
C GLY A 129 12.28 -13.74 5.87
N THR A 130 11.82 -12.49 5.89
CA THR A 130 10.43 -12.12 5.61
C THR A 130 10.42 -11.11 4.48
N VAL A 131 9.59 -11.35 3.48
CA VAL A 131 9.26 -10.38 2.42
C VAL A 131 7.88 -9.81 2.70
N TRP A 132 7.79 -8.49 2.67
CA TRP A 132 6.51 -7.80 2.58
C TRP A 132 6.24 -7.45 1.12
N VAL A 133 5.01 -7.63 0.67
CA VAL A 133 4.57 -7.31 -0.69
C VAL A 133 3.41 -6.33 -0.60
N PHE A 134 3.59 -5.15 -1.19
CA PHE A 134 2.51 -4.23 -1.44
C PHE A 134 1.72 -4.77 -2.62
N MET A 135 0.41 -4.88 -2.45
CA MET A 135 -0.51 -5.30 -3.48
C MET A 135 -1.48 -4.14 -3.71
N GLY A 136 -1.34 -3.48 -4.86
CA GLY A 136 -2.24 -2.41 -5.25
C GLY A 136 -2.87 -2.64 -6.61
N ASP A 137 -3.96 -1.92 -6.85
CA ASP A 137 -4.69 -1.90 -8.10
C ASP A 137 -4.34 -0.65 -8.91
N ALA A 138 -3.94 -0.86 -10.17
CA ALA A 138 -3.86 0.18 -11.19
C ALA A 138 -5.20 0.23 -11.92
N TRP A 139 -6.13 1.02 -11.36
CA TRP A 139 -7.47 1.15 -11.89
C TRP A 139 -7.49 1.73 -13.30
N ASP A 140 -8.36 1.17 -14.15
CA ASP A 140 -8.78 1.89 -15.35
C ASP A 140 -9.68 3.08 -14.98
N ALA A 141 -9.98 3.96 -15.95
CA ALA A 141 -10.76 5.17 -15.69
C ALA A 141 -12.19 4.91 -15.17
N LYS A 142 -12.67 3.66 -15.21
CA LYS A 142 -14.01 3.22 -14.78
C LYS A 142 -13.96 2.27 -13.58
N GLY A 143 -12.77 1.90 -13.08
CA GLY A 143 -12.60 0.82 -12.09
C GLY A 143 -13.06 -0.54 -12.59
N GLY A 144 -12.99 -0.77 -13.90
CA GLY A 144 -13.54 -1.94 -14.56
C GLY A 144 -12.53 -3.09 -14.70
N VAL A 145 -12.90 -4.08 -15.51
CA VAL A 145 -12.10 -5.27 -15.81
C VAL A 145 -10.79 -4.99 -16.57
N GLY A 146 -10.59 -3.77 -17.06
CA GLY A 146 -9.34 -3.33 -17.69
C GLY A 146 -8.27 -2.90 -16.68
N SER A 147 -8.62 -2.86 -15.40
CA SER A 147 -7.70 -2.56 -14.30
C SER A 147 -6.63 -3.65 -14.18
N ASN A 148 -5.46 -3.28 -13.67
CA ASN A 148 -4.30 -4.17 -13.53
C ASN A 148 -3.76 -4.16 -12.11
N TYR A 149 -2.77 -5.01 -11.84
CA TYR A 149 -2.13 -5.12 -10.54
C TYR A 149 -0.75 -4.49 -10.54
N VAL A 150 -0.41 -3.79 -9.46
CA VAL A 150 0.96 -3.35 -9.17
C VAL A 150 1.36 -3.98 -7.85
N TRP A 151 2.09 -5.09 -7.95
CA TRP A 151 2.64 -5.78 -6.80
C TRP A 151 4.15 -5.60 -6.76
N VAL A 152 4.64 -5.08 -5.64
CA VAL A 152 6.07 -4.78 -5.46
C VAL A 152 6.52 -5.15 -4.05
N PRO A 153 7.77 -5.59 -3.87
CA PRO A 153 8.34 -5.79 -2.56
C PRO A 153 8.36 -4.48 -1.76
N MET A 154 8.27 -4.60 -0.45
CA MET A 154 8.35 -3.48 0.48
C MET A 154 9.58 -3.63 1.38
N ARG A 155 10.28 -2.52 1.59
CA ARG A 155 11.24 -2.37 2.67
C ARG A 155 10.49 -1.89 3.90
N VAL A 156 10.34 -2.76 4.89
CA VAL A 156 9.65 -2.46 6.16
C VAL A 156 10.66 -2.54 7.29
N ASP A 157 10.84 -1.43 7.99
CA ASP A 157 11.70 -1.33 9.17
C ASP A 157 10.86 -0.83 10.35
N GLY A 158 10.50 -1.76 11.24
CA GLY A 158 9.70 -1.50 12.44
C GLY A 158 10.40 -0.56 13.43
N GLY A 159 11.72 -0.70 13.58
CA GLY A 159 12.52 0.09 14.52
C GLY A 159 12.73 1.53 14.02
N ALA A 160 13.02 1.68 12.73
CA ALA A 160 13.14 2.99 12.08
C ALA A 160 11.78 3.62 11.72
N ARG A 161 10.66 2.89 11.94
CA ARG A 161 9.29 3.31 11.60
C ARG A 161 9.16 3.74 10.13
N LYS A 162 9.73 2.92 9.23
CA LYS A 162 9.86 3.23 7.81
C LYS A 162 9.25 2.14 6.94
N VAL A 163 8.46 2.56 5.95
CA VAL A 163 7.92 1.71 4.88
C VAL A 163 8.23 2.38 3.55
N GLU A 164 8.87 1.65 2.65
CA GLU A 164 9.14 2.09 1.28
C GLU A 164 8.84 0.98 0.29
N LEU A 165 8.17 1.32 -0.81
CA LEU A 165 7.96 0.42 -1.93
C LEU A 165 9.25 0.32 -2.76
N GLU A 166 9.66 -0.90 -3.07
CA GLU A 166 10.81 -1.16 -3.93
C GLU A 166 10.34 -1.59 -5.32
N TYR A 167 10.10 -0.64 -6.21
CA TYR A 167 9.66 -0.97 -7.57
C TYR A 167 10.68 -1.87 -8.28
N LYS A 168 10.20 -3.01 -8.77
CA LYS A 168 10.96 -3.96 -9.57
C LYS A 168 10.07 -4.39 -10.74
N ALA A 169 10.50 -4.11 -11.97
CA ALA A 169 9.73 -4.45 -13.17
C ALA A 169 9.51 -5.97 -13.34
N GLN A 170 10.47 -6.78 -12.87
CA GLN A 170 10.38 -8.23 -12.86
C GLN A 170 11.01 -8.74 -11.58
N TRP A 171 10.26 -9.55 -10.84
CA TRP A 171 10.69 -10.14 -9.59
C TRP A 171 9.83 -11.37 -9.29
N ARG A 172 10.30 -12.21 -8.37
CA ARG A 172 9.51 -13.22 -7.69
C ARG A 172 9.89 -13.24 -6.21
N VAL A 173 9.01 -13.78 -5.37
CA VAL A 173 9.38 -14.19 -4.02
C VAL A 173 9.75 -15.68 -4.04
N ASP A 174 10.85 -16.02 -3.40
CA ASP A 174 11.08 -17.41 -3.00
C ASP A 174 10.36 -17.64 -1.66
N VAL A 175 9.24 -18.35 -1.71
CA VAL A 175 8.41 -18.58 -0.52
C VAL A 175 9.08 -19.50 0.50
N GLY A 176 10.05 -20.32 0.07
CA GLY A 176 10.78 -21.21 0.98
C GLY A 176 11.81 -20.44 1.79
N THR A 177 12.57 -19.55 1.16
CA THR A 177 13.61 -18.77 1.86
C THR A 177 13.13 -17.43 2.40
N GLY A 178 12.04 -16.87 1.84
CA GLY A 178 11.58 -15.53 2.19
C GLY A 178 12.50 -14.46 1.63
N GLU A 179 12.93 -14.62 0.38
CA GLU A 179 13.84 -13.70 -0.32
C GLU A 179 13.21 -13.19 -1.62
N VAL A 180 13.51 -11.95 -1.99
CA VAL A 180 13.15 -11.41 -3.31
C VAL A 180 14.20 -11.82 -4.33
N VAL A 181 13.77 -12.43 -5.42
CA VAL A 181 14.63 -12.83 -6.54
C VAL A 181 14.31 -11.98 -7.76
N VAL A 182 15.35 -11.40 -8.37
CA VAL A 182 15.26 -10.63 -9.61
C VAL A 182 16.05 -11.32 -10.73
N PRO A 183 15.72 -11.07 -12.01
CA PRO A 183 16.52 -11.59 -13.13
C PRO A 183 17.99 -11.15 -13.03
N GLY A 184 18.91 -12.13 -13.13
CA GLY A 184 20.35 -11.87 -13.04
C GLY A 184 20.95 -11.15 -14.26
N LYS A 185 20.29 -11.22 -15.42
CA LYS A 185 20.65 -10.45 -16.62
C LYS A 185 19.67 -9.30 -16.78
N LYS A 186 20.17 -8.07 -16.65
CA LYS A 186 19.41 -6.87 -17.01
C LYS A 186 19.90 -6.39 -18.37
N ARG A 187 18.98 -6.23 -19.32
CA ARG A 187 19.26 -5.52 -20.57
C ARG A 187 18.30 -4.37 -20.67
N ARG A 188 18.84 -3.19 -20.88
CA ARG A 188 18.11 -1.93 -20.97
C ARG A 188 18.48 -1.29 -22.30
N TYR A 189 17.48 -0.75 -22.99
CA TYR A 189 17.67 -0.04 -24.24
C TYR A 189 16.98 1.31 -24.10
N GLU A 190 17.75 2.37 -24.28
CA GLU A 190 17.18 3.72 -24.24
C GLU A 190 16.50 4.02 -25.58
N ALA A 191 15.22 4.39 -25.53
CA ALA A 191 14.51 4.82 -26.74
C ALA A 191 15.19 6.04 -27.40
N GLY A 192 15.93 6.84 -26.61
CA GLY A 192 16.75 7.95 -27.10
C GLY A 192 17.95 7.52 -27.96
N GLU A 193 18.35 6.26 -27.92
CA GLU A 193 19.47 5.69 -28.70
C GLU A 193 19.00 4.95 -29.95
N ALA A 194 17.70 4.65 -30.07
CA ALA A 194 17.14 3.95 -31.22
C ALA A 194 17.13 4.80 -32.50
N GLU A 195 17.22 4.12 -33.65
CA GLU A 195 16.94 4.72 -34.96
C GLU A 195 15.42 4.87 -35.16
N GLY A 196 14.96 6.11 -35.37
CA GLY A 196 13.55 6.41 -35.60
C GLY A 196 13.22 6.45 -37.09
N ARG A 197 12.08 5.87 -37.50
CA ARG A 197 11.55 5.97 -38.86
C ARG A 197 10.21 6.71 -38.86
N GLY A 198 10.00 7.60 -39.83
CA GLY A 198 8.79 8.41 -39.94
C GLY A 198 8.84 9.67 -39.07
N ARG A 199 7.71 10.06 -38.47
CA ARG A 199 7.60 11.29 -37.65
C ARG A 199 7.99 11.03 -36.19
N VAL A 200 9.28 10.81 -35.94
CA VAL A 200 9.85 10.60 -34.59
C VAL A 200 10.64 11.84 -34.16
N ARG A 201 10.48 12.27 -32.90
CA ARG A 201 11.28 13.35 -32.29
C ARG A 201 11.80 12.92 -30.93
N LYS A 202 13.09 13.10 -30.67
CA LYS A 202 13.69 12.91 -29.33
C LYS A 202 13.32 14.09 -28.42
N VAL A 203 12.75 13.80 -27.26
CA VAL A 203 12.33 14.81 -26.26
C VAL A 203 13.29 14.78 -25.07
N ARG A 204 13.70 15.95 -24.58
CA ARG A 204 14.57 16.09 -23.40
C ARG A 204 13.76 16.67 -22.24
N ARG A 205 13.66 15.93 -21.12
CA ARG A 205 12.98 16.37 -19.89
C ARG A 205 13.70 15.80 -18.66
N ARG A 206 13.70 16.54 -17.55
CA ARG A 206 14.18 16.02 -16.25
C ARG A 206 13.25 14.86 -15.82
N GLY A 207 13.83 13.74 -15.38
CA GLY A 207 13.09 12.52 -15.03
C GLY A 207 13.05 11.45 -16.12
N VAL A 208 13.52 11.74 -17.34
CA VAL A 208 13.78 10.72 -18.36
C VAL A 208 15.20 10.19 -18.14
N GLU A 209 15.32 8.89 -17.88
CA GLU A 209 16.62 8.22 -17.78
C GLU A 209 17.36 8.27 -19.13
N GLY A 210 18.70 8.30 -19.09
CA GLY A 210 19.55 8.64 -20.24
C GLY A 210 20.58 9.76 -19.97
N ARG A 211 20.60 10.31 -18.76
CA ARG A 211 21.82 10.93 -18.20
C ARG A 211 22.48 9.89 -17.32
N GLY A 212 23.70 9.48 -17.68
CA GLY A 212 24.42 8.39 -17.04
C GLY A 212 24.35 8.44 -15.51
N CYS A 213 23.52 7.57 -14.93
CA CYS A 213 23.85 6.97 -13.65
C CYS A 213 24.99 6.01 -13.94
N LYS A 214 26.20 6.38 -13.52
CA LYS A 214 27.28 5.41 -13.39
C LYS A 214 26.76 4.29 -12.47
N CYS A 215 26.86 3.06 -12.97
CA CYS A 215 26.66 1.85 -12.19
C CYS A 215 27.51 1.87 -10.93
#